data_AF-A0A2P4UGE8-F1
#
_entry.id   AF-A0A2P4UGE8-F1
#
_cell.length_a   1.000
_cell.length_b   1.000
_cell.length_c   1.000
_cell.angle_alpha   90.00
_cell.angle_beta   90.00
_cell.angle_gamma   90.00
#
_symmetry.space_group_name_H-M   'P 1'
#
loop_
_entity.id
_entity.type
_entity.pdbx_description
1 polymer ?
#
loop_
_entity_poly.entity_id
_entity_poly.type
_entity_poly.pdbx_seq_one_letter_code
_entity_poly.pdbx_strand_id
1 'polypeptide(L)'
;MTDMRAAARRDPDFRAIDPPALDHLVRQVQDARSAIAGWLAGHRPPPGGAATGYREAEEVAVWLTAQFGMLSRRYSFAITHPDPAGGIGTPPAAPAPRSGGGSGGSGGGAHTPAPDVPRLSPVHAVTPHGAGDLGDFPTRADALKAARGDAGALRTALERGEGVPADVWTHLKANAGDPDYAEGLYERLGPSGVAALVAGAGGDQGRLAAIRESLGVASHHTTIDAAWMRAFLADARRDGAGSAAVAVLTGAPLSAKSQAALAKLDLSGTPAGTAR
;
A
#
# COMPACT_ATOMS: atom_id res chain seq x y z
N MET A 1 -13.93 24.61 15.06
CA MET A 1 -13.22 23.53 14.34
C MET A 1 -12.25 22.88 15.30
N THR A 2 -12.64 21.74 15.85
CA THR A 2 -11.82 20.97 16.80
C THR A 2 -10.60 20.43 16.05
N ASP A 3 -9.40 20.71 16.57
CA ASP A 3 -8.14 20.32 15.95
C ASP A 3 -8.04 18.79 15.85
N MET A 4 -8.35 18.26 14.66
CA MET A 4 -8.32 16.82 14.37
C MET A 4 -6.93 16.21 14.61
N ARG A 5 -5.85 17.01 14.53
CA ARG A 5 -4.49 16.55 14.85
C ARG A 5 -4.30 16.36 16.35
N ALA A 6 -4.95 17.18 17.18
CA ALA A 6 -4.92 17.02 18.63
C ALA A 6 -5.75 15.82 19.10
N ALA A 7 -6.86 15.51 18.42
CA ALA A 7 -7.65 14.30 18.66
C ALA A 7 -6.87 13.03 18.27
N ALA A 8 -6.24 13.02 17.08
CA ALA A 8 -5.42 11.91 16.59
C ALA A 8 -4.15 11.61 17.41
N ARG A 9 -3.75 12.51 18.32
CA ARG A 9 -2.64 12.29 19.26
C ARG A 9 -3.06 11.61 20.56
N ARG A 10 -4.35 11.68 20.93
CA ARG A 10 -4.86 11.21 22.23
C ARG A 10 -5.54 9.85 22.16
N ASP A 11 -5.90 9.40 20.96
CA ASP A 11 -6.66 8.18 20.75
C ASP A 11 -5.91 7.25 19.77
N PRO A 12 -5.36 6.11 20.26
CA PRO A 12 -4.74 5.08 19.42
C PRO A 12 -5.72 4.49 18.39
N ASP A 13 -7.00 4.39 18.73
CA ASP A 13 -8.05 3.85 17.85
C ASP A 13 -8.37 4.82 16.70
N PHE A 14 -8.04 6.11 16.85
CA PHE A 14 -8.17 7.12 15.79
C PHE A 14 -7.11 6.99 14.68
N ARG A 15 -6.05 6.20 14.93
CA ARG A 15 -4.99 5.92 13.94
C ARG A 15 -5.28 4.67 13.13
N ALA A 16 -6.31 3.93 13.51
CA ALA A 16 -6.54 2.60 13.01
C ALA A 16 -7.12 2.54 11.59
N ILE A 17 -6.32 2.12 10.61
CA ILE A 17 -6.85 1.74 9.30
C ILE A 17 -7.19 0.24 9.34
N ASP A 18 -8.47 -0.10 9.33
CA ASP A 18 -8.97 -1.46 9.08
C ASP A 18 -8.92 -1.72 7.56
N PRO A 19 -8.00 -2.58 7.06
CA PRO A 19 -7.84 -2.76 5.61
C PRO A 19 -9.09 -3.36 4.93
N PRO A 20 -9.76 -4.40 5.47
CA PRO A 20 -11.06 -4.85 4.95
C PRO A 20 -12.13 -3.76 4.86
N ALA A 21 -12.31 -2.94 5.91
CA ALA A 21 -13.29 -1.86 5.88
C ALA A 21 -12.95 -0.80 4.82
N LEU A 22 -11.66 -0.47 4.67
CA LEU A 22 -11.18 0.46 3.66
C LEU A 22 -11.31 -0.10 2.24
N ASP A 23 -11.04 -1.39 2.01
CA ASP A 23 -11.29 -2.06 0.71
C ASP A 23 -12.77 -1.97 0.33
N HIS A 24 -13.68 -2.21 1.29
CA HIS A 24 -15.12 -2.07 1.05
C HIS A 24 -15.50 -0.65 0.66
N LEU A 25 -14.98 0.37 1.35
CA LEU A 25 -15.21 1.77 1.02
C LEU A 25 -14.65 2.14 -0.36
N VAL A 26 -13.44 1.67 -0.70
CA VAL A 26 -12.82 1.87 -2.01
C VAL A 26 -13.71 1.31 -3.13
N ARG A 27 -14.25 0.10 -2.94
CA ARG A 27 -15.19 -0.51 -3.91
C ARG A 27 -16.49 0.30 -4.04
N GLN A 28 -17.10 0.72 -2.92
CA GLN A 28 -18.32 1.53 -2.96
C GLN A 28 -18.12 2.85 -3.71
N VAL A 29 -16.98 3.52 -3.49
CA VAL A 29 -16.61 4.75 -4.21
C VAL A 29 -16.41 4.48 -5.70
N GLN A 30 -15.78 3.36 -6.06
CA GLN A 30 -15.58 2.96 -7.45
C GLN A 30 -16.90 2.63 -8.16
N ASP A 31 -17.82 1.95 -7.50
CA ASP A 31 -19.14 1.61 -8.01
C ASP A 31 -19.98 2.88 -8.22
N ALA A 32 -19.98 3.80 -7.24
CA ALA A 32 -20.65 5.10 -7.35
C ALA A 32 -20.11 5.93 -8.52
N ARG A 33 -18.78 6.00 -8.68
CA ARG A 33 -18.15 6.67 -9.82
C ARG A 33 -18.60 6.07 -11.16
N SER A 34 -18.60 4.74 -11.25
CA SER A 34 -18.99 4.03 -12.48
C SER A 34 -20.46 4.29 -12.82
N ALA A 35 -21.34 4.32 -11.81
CA ALA A 35 -22.75 4.65 -11.98
C ALA A 35 -22.96 6.10 -12.48
N ILE A 36 -22.28 7.08 -11.88
CA ILE A 36 -22.38 8.49 -12.29
C ILE A 36 -21.86 8.68 -13.72
N ALA A 37 -20.70 8.09 -14.04
CA ALA A 37 -20.13 8.17 -15.38
C ALA A 37 -21.05 7.52 -16.43
N GLY A 38 -21.62 6.36 -16.12
CA GLY A 38 -22.61 5.70 -16.96
C GLY A 38 -23.87 6.54 -17.17
N TRP A 39 -24.37 7.18 -16.11
CA TRP A 39 -25.53 8.07 -16.18
C TRP A 39 -25.25 9.28 -17.06
N LEU A 40 -24.12 9.97 -16.88
CA LEU A 40 -23.70 11.13 -17.69
C LEU A 40 -23.52 10.76 -19.17
N ALA A 41 -22.98 9.57 -19.45
CA ALA A 41 -22.82 9.10 -20.83
C ALA A 41 -24.18 8.79 -21.50
N GLY A 42 -25.14 8.23 -20.75
CA GLY A 42 -26.47 7.88 -21.23
C GLY A 42 -27.47 9.04 -21.27
N HIS A 43 -27.24 10.11 -20.52
CA HIS A 43 -28.14 11.25 -20.40
C HIS A 43 -27.37 12.52 -20.73
N ARG A 44 -27.42 12.98 -21.99
CA ARG A 44 -26.87 14.29 -22.33
C ARG A 44 -27.85 15.40 -21.99
N PRO A 45 -27.38 16.58 -21.56
CA PRO A 45 -28.26 17.71 -21.30
C PRO A 45 -29.06 18.05 -22.55
N PRO A 46 -30.40 18.20 -22.44
CA PRO A 46 -31.22 18.55 -23.58
C PRO A 46 -30.83 19.95 -24.10
N PRO A 47 -30.81 20.16 -25.43
CA PRO A 47 -30.46 21.46 -25.99
C PRO A 47 -31.45 22.53 -25.49
N GLY A 48 -30.92 23.58 -24.85
CA GLY A 48 -31.70 24.68 -24.28
C GLY A 48 -32.31 24.43 -22.88
N GLY A 49 -32.08 23.27 -22.27
CA GLY A 49 -32.53 22.96 -20.91
C GLY A 49 -31.55 23.35 -19.80
N ALA A 50 -32.00 23.26 -18.55
CA ALA A 50 -31.17 23.54 -17.38
C ALA A 50 -30.07 22.46 -17.22
N ALA A 51 -28.80 22.86 -17.35
CA ALA A 51 -27.64 21.97 -17.26
C ALA A 51 -27.05 21.84 -15.83
N THR A 52 -27.68 22.45 -14.83
CA THR A 52 -27.11 22.56 -13.47
C THR A 52 -26.86 21.19 -12.83
N GLY A 53 -27.82 20.27 -12.90
CA GLY A 53 -27.65 18.92 -12.33
C GLY A 53 -26.58 18.08 -13.04
N TYR A 54 -26.34 18.32 -14.33
CA TYR A 54 -25.25 17.67 -15.07
C TYR A 54 -23.88 18.18 -14.61
N ARG A 55 -23.77 19.49 -14.38
CA ARG A 55 -22.54 20.11 -13.85
C ARG A 55 -22.24 19.63 -12.43
N GLU A 56 -23.24 19.57 -11.56
CA GLU A 56 -23.08 19.03 -10.19
C GLU A 56 -22.63 17.56 -10.22
N ALA A 57 -23.20 16.73 -11.10
CA ALA A 57 -22.78 15.34 -11.27
C ALA A 57 -21.33 15.22 -11.79
N GLU A 58 -20.89 16.10 -12.70
CA GLU A 58 -19.50 16.18 -13.14
C GLU A 58 -18.56 16.59 -12.00
N GLU A 59 -18.94 17.59 -11.19
CA GLU A 59 -18.17 18.04 -10.02
C GLU A 59 -18.02 16.91 -8.98
N VAL A 60 -19.09 16.16 -8.71
CA VAL A 60 -19.04 14.98 -7.83
C VAL A 60 -18.13 13.90 -8.42
N ALA A 61 -18.18 13.64 -9.73
CA ALA A 61 -17.31 12.66 -10.38
C ALA A 61 -15.82 13.04 -10.28
N VAL A 62 -15.49 14.33 -10.44
CA VAL A 62 -14.14 14.86 -10.25
C VAL A 62 -13.70 14.73 -8.79
N TRP A 63 -14.57 15.10 -7.85
CA TRP A 63 -14.29 14.98 -6.41
C TRP A 63 -14.05 13.52 -5.98
N LEU A 64 -14.89 12.58 -6.42
CA LEU A 64 -14.71 11.15 -6.14
C LEU A 64 -13.38 10.63 -6.70
N THR A 65 -12.97 11.08 -7.89
CA THR A 65 -11.67 10.72 -8.47
C THR A 65 -10.51 11.23 -7.62
N ALA A 66 -10.61 12.45 -7.08
CA ALA A 66 -9.61 13.02 -6.18
C ALA A 66 -9.53 12.27 -4.84
N GLN A 67 -10.68 11.85 -4.27
CA GLN A 67 -10.70 11.10 -3.02
C GLN A 67 -10.21 9.66 -3.18
N PHE A 68 -10.48 9.02 -4.32
CA PHE A 68 -10.10 7.64 -4.59
C PHE A 68 -8.58 7.43 -4.51
N GLY A 69 -7.79 8.34 -5.10
CA GLY A 69 -6.33 8.23 -5.05
C GLY A 69 -5.78 8.21 -3.61
N MET A 70 -6.36 9.02 -2.73
CA MET A 70 -5.98 9.08 -1.31
C MET A 70 -6.42 7.82 -0.56
N LEU A 71 -7.64 7.31 -0.80
CA LEU A 71 -8.15 6.09 -0.16
C LEU A 71 -7.37 4.84 -0.59
N SER A 72 -7.09 4.70 -1.88
CA SER A 72 -6.30 3.59 -2.41
C SER A 72 -4.88 3.59 -1.84
N ARG A 73 -4.23 4.76 -1.75
CA ARG A 73 -2.89 4.87 -1.19
C ARG A 73 -2.85 4.52 0.29
N ARG A 74 -3.87 4.91 1.06
CA ARG A 74 -4.03 4.50 2.46
C ARG A 74 -4.21 3.00 2.62
N TYR A 75 -5.01 2.38 1.75
CA TYR A 75 -5.18 0.93 1.75
C TYR A 75 -3.86 0.22 1.47
N SER A 76 -3.16 0.64 0.40
CA SER A 76 -1.84 0.11 0.03
C SER A 76 -0.83 0.22 1.17
N PHE A 77 -0.79 1.35 1.86
CA PHE A 77 0.09 1.53 3.01
C PHE A 77 -0.30 0.61 4.18
N ALA A 78 -1.59 0.49 4.48
CA ALA A 78 -2.06 -0.34 5.60
C ALA A 78 -1.74 -1.83 5.42
N ILE A 79 -1.87 -2.35 4.19
CA ILE A 79 -1.55 -3.76 3.90
C ILE A 79 -0.05 -4.06 3.88
N THR A 80 0.79 -3.03 3.71
CA THR A 80 2.26 -3.16 3.66
C THR A 80 2.94 -2.84 5.00
N HIS A 81 2.22 -2.18 5.92
CA HIS A 81 2.70 -1.82 7.26
C HIS A 81 1.73 -2.33 8.34
N PRO A 82 1.55 -3.66 8.48
CA PRO A 82 0.73 -4.19 9.55
C PRO A 82 1.36 -3.88 10.92
N ASP A 83 0.54 -3.55 11.92
CA ASP A 83 1.03 -3.35 13.30
C ASP A 83 1.69 -4.63 13.84
N PRO A 84 2.96 -4.58 14.27
CA PRO A 84 3.61 -5.72 14.89
C PRO A 84 2.98 -6.16 16.22
N ALA A 85 2.16 -5.32 16.89
CA ALA A 85 1.57 -5.61 18.20
C ALA A 85 0.17 -6.27 18.17
N GLY A 86 -0.51 -6.32 17.02
CA GLY A 86 -1.70 -7.15 16.81
C GLY A 86 -2.88 -7.01 17.81
N GLY A 87 -3.07 -5.89 18.52
CA GLY A 87 -4.17 -5.83 19.49
C GLY A 87 -4.61 -4.43 19.92
N ILE A 88 -5.85 -4.07 19.55
CA ILE A 88 -6.65 -3.19 20.40
C ILE A 88 -6.98 -4.00 21.66
N GLY A 89 -6.53 -3.52 22.82
CA GLY A 89 -6.94 -4.06 24.11
C GLY A 89 -8.46 -4.04 24.19
N THR A 90 -9.05 -5.16 24.59
CA THR A 90 -10.49 -5.28 24.84
C THR A 90 -10.96 -4.08 25.68
N PRO A 91 -12.00 -3.34 25.24
CA PRO A 91 -12.54 -2.26 26.05
C PRO A 91 -12.98 -2.81 27.42
N PRO A 92 -12.75 -2.09 28.54
CA PRO A 92 -13.23 -2.53 29.84
C PRO A 92 -14.73 -2.77 29.75
N ALA A 93 -15.18 -3.91 30.29
CA ALA A 93 -16.59 -4.32 30.25
C ALA A 93 -17.47 -3.16 30.73
N ALA A 94 -18.43 -2.76 29.88
CA ALA A 94 -19.40 -1.75 30.24
C ALA A 94 -20.14 -2.20 31.52
N PRO A 95 -20.34 -1.30 32.50
CA PRO A 95 -21.06 -1.64 33.71
C PRO A 95 -22.48 -2.09 33.36
N ALA A 96 -22.91 -3.20 33.97
CA ALA A 96 -24.20 -3.81 33.69
C ALA A 96 -25.35 -2.80 33.79
N PRO A 97 -26.32 -2.83 32.85
CA PRO A 97 -27.47 -1.95 32.92
C PRO A 97 -28.24 -2.21 34.23
N ARG A 98 -28.42 -1.15 35.01
CA ARG A 98 -29.27 -1.16 36.19
C ARG A 98 -30.69 -1.51 35.77
N SER A 99 -31.20 -2.63 36.27
CA SER A 99 -32.61 -2.99 36.23
C SER A 99 -33.43 -1.98 37.04
N GLY A 100 -34.15 -1.11 36.34
CA GLY A 100 -35.19 -0.24 36.89
C GLY A 100 -36.36 -0.23 35.92
N GLY A 101 -37.48 -0.85 36.33
CA GLY A 101 -38.64 -1.11 35.49
C GLY A 101 -39.58 0.08 35.28
N GLY A 102 -40.55 -0.11 34.39
CA GLY A 102 -41.77 0.72 34.34
C GLY A 102 -42.29 1.07 32.95
N SER A 103 -42.99 0.12 32.32
CA SER A 103 -44.24 0.24 31.55
C SER A 103 -44.56 1.48 30.67
N GLY A 104 -44.87 1.20 29.40
CA GLY A 104 -46.03 1.80 28.71
C GLY A 104 -45.76 2.51 27.37
N GLY A 105 -46.34 1.98 26.27
CA GLY A 105 -46.63 2.77 25.07
C GLY A 105 -46.41 2.09 23.73
N SER A 106 -47.45 1.43 23.20
CA SER A 106 -47.55 0.98 21.81
C SER A 106 -47.44 2.16 20.82
N GLY A 107 -46.68 1.97 19.75
CA GLY A 107 -46.68 2.82 18.57
C GLY A 107 -45.98 2.14 17.40
N GLY A 108 -46.75 1.59 16.47
CA GLY A 108 -46.25 0.95 15.25
C GLY A 108 -45.63 1.97 14.29
N GLY A 109 -44.43 1.66 13.82
CA GLY A 109 -43.74 2.37 12.75
C GLY A 109 -42.80 1.41 12.05
N ALA A 110 -43.00 1.22 10.75
CA ALA A 110 -42.20 0.33 9.91
C ALA A 110 -40.71 0.66 10.00
N HIS A 111 -39.92 -0.27 10.53
CA HIS A 111 -38.46 -0.17 10.54
C HIS A 111 -37.95 -0.34 9.11
N THR A 112 -37.48 0.76 8.53
CA THR A 112 -36.51 0.72 7.42
C THR A 112 -35.27 0.00 7.94
N PRO A 113 -34.74 -1.03 7.25
CA PRO A 113 -33.48 -1.64 7.66
C PRO A 113 -32.39 -0.58 7.55
N ALA A 114 -31.73 -0.27 8.67
CA ALA A 114 -30.55 0.56 8.69
C ALA A 114 -29.48 -0.06 7.78
N PRO A 115 -28.67 0.74 7.06
CA PRO A 115 -27.54 0.22 6.32
C PRO A 115 -26.64 -0.54 7.29
N ASP A 116 -26.30 -1.77 6.90
CA ASP A 116 -25.43 -2.68 7.65
C ASP A 116 -24.02 -2.08 7.68
N VAL A 117 -23.74 -1.26 8.68
CA VAL A 117 -22.39 -0.79 8.97
C VAL A 117 -21.62 -1.98 9.52
N PRO A 118 -20.54 -2.45 8.85
CA PRO A 118 -19.74 -3.54 9.36
C PRO A 118 -19.28 -3.22 10.78
N ARG A 119 -19.67 -4.04 11.75
CA ARG A 119 -19.07 -3.99 13.08
C ARG A 119 -17.58 -4.29 12.92
N LEU A 120 -16.73 -3.38 13.40
CA LEU A 120 -15.29 -3.58 13.51
C LEU A 120 -15.03 -4.91 14.21
N SER A 121 -14.46 -5.86 13.47
CA SER A 121 -14.08 -7.17 14.01
C SER A 121 -12.90 -6.98 14.96
N PRO A 122 -12.94 -7.50 16.20
CA PRO A 122 -12.02 -7.11 17.27
C PRO A 122 -10.58 -7.66 17.15
N VAL A 123 -10.14 -8.19 15.99
CA VAL A 123 -8.85 -8.91 15.88
C VAL A 123 -8.10 -8.65 14.56
N HIS A 124 -8.05 -7.41 14.06
CA HIS A 124 -7.27 -7.08 12.86
C HIS A 124 -6.17 -6.06 13.14
N ALA A 125 -4.99 -6.28 12.52
CA ALA A 125 -3.79 -5.47 12.69
C ALA A 125 -4.02 -4.04 12.18
N VAL A 126 -3.58 -3.06 12.96
CA VAL A 126 -4.00 -1.67 12.85
C VAL A 126 -2.82 -0.76 12.55
N THR A 127 -2.65 -0.26 11.32
CA THR A 127 -1.46 0.55 10.99
C THR A 127 -1.45 1.92 11.69
N PRO A 128 -0.38 2.34 12.39
CA PRO A 128 -0.36 3.56 13.22
C PRO A 128 -0.18 4.88 12.45
N HIS A 129 -0.07 4.85 11.12
CA HIS A 129 0.18 6.03 10.28
C HIS A 129 -1.11 6.46 9.56
N GLY A 130 -1.72 7.55 10.06
CA GLY A 130 -2.90 8.17 9.47
C GLY A 130 -2.57 9.17 8.36
N ALA A 131 -3.54 9.36 7.45
CA ALA A 131 -3.87 10.49 6.56
C ALA A 131 -2.83 11.38 5.84
N GLY A 132 -1.54 11.39 6.19
CA GLY A 132 -0.56 12.31 5.60
C GLY A 132 0.91 11.89 5.73
N ASP A 133 1.17 10.64 6.12
CA ASP A 133 2.52 10.11 6.40
C ASP A 133 2.81 8.89 5.49
N LEU A 134 2.44 9.00 4.20
CA LEU A 134 2.48 7.91 3.20
C LEU A 134 3.72 8.00 2.29
N GLY A 135 4.81 8.61 2.75
CA GLY A 135 6.02 8.92 1.98
C GLY A 135 6.13 10.40 1.56
N ASP A 136 7.21 10.75 0.85
CA ASP A 136 7.54 12.14 0.47
C ASP A 136 6.68 12.70 -0.69
N PHE A 137 5.86 11.86 -1.32
CA PHE A 137 5.11 12.24 -2.52
C PHE A 137 3.66 12.65 -2.19
N PRO A 138 3.20 13.81 -2.71
CA PRO A 138 1.84 14.27 -2.46
C PRO A 138 0.78 13.43 -3.19
N THR A 139 1.15 12.75 -4.27
CA THR A 139 0.25 11.92 -5.06
C THR A 139 0.90 10.61 -5.55
N ARG A 140 0.08 9.60 -5.84
CA ARG A 140 0.50 8.36 -6.52
C ARG A 140 1.20 8.65 -7.86
N ALA A 141 0.70 9.63 -8.61
CA ALA A 141 1.29 9.98 -9.91
C ALA A 141 2.72 10.52 -9.76
N ASP A 142 2.97 11.33 -8.73
CA ASP A 142 4.29 11.88 -8.43
C ASP A 142 5.25 10.77 -7.97
N ALA A 143 4.80 9.88 -7.08
CA ALA A 143 5.59 8.72 -6.62
C ALA A 143 5.98 7.80 -7.79
N LEU A 144 5.02 7.42 -8.64
CA LEU A 144 5.28 6.59 -9.83
C LEU A 144 6.21 7.29 -10.82
N LYS A 145 6.08 8.61 -10.99
CA LYS A 145 6.96 9.39 -11.89
C LYS A 145 8.39 9.39 -11.37
N ALA A 146 8.59 9.63 -10.07
CA ALA A 146 9.90 9.58 -9.44
C ALA A 146 10.53 8.20 -9.56
N ALA A 147 9.78 7.15 -9.22
CA ALA A 147 10.22 5.76 -9.30
C ALA A 147 10.64 5.35 -10.72
N ARG A 148 9.87 5.74 -11.75
CA ARG A 148 10.23 5.50 -13.16
C ARG A 148 11.46 6.28 -13.60
N GLY A 149 11.64 7.50 -13.07
CA GLY A 149 12.82 8.32 -13.27
C GLY A 149 14.07 7.63 -12.73
N ASP A 150 14.01 7.16 -11.47
CA ASP A 150 15.11 6.45 -10.82
C ASP A 150 15.44 5.12 -11.51
N ALA A 151 14.41 4.34 -11.89
CA ALA A 151 14.62 3.11 -12.67
C ALA A 151 15.26 3.39 -14.04
N GLY A 152 14.89 4.50 -14.68
CA GLY A 152 15.50 4.99 -15.91
C GLY A 152 16.97 5.34 -15.72
N ALA A 153 17.28 6.14 -14.70
CA ALA A 153 18.63 6.56 -14.36
C ALA A 153 19.53 5.35 -14.04
N LEU A 154 19.02 4.38 -13.27
CA LEU A 154 19.74 3.15 -12.97
C LEU A 154 20.07 2.38 -14.26
N ARG A 155 19.08 2.13 -15.12
CA ARG A 155 19.32 1.43 -16.39
C ARG A 155 20.36 2.15 -17.25
N THR A 156 20.27 3.47 -17.40
CA THR A 156 21.24 4.24 -18.18
C THR A 156 22.65 4.17 -17.59
N ALA A 157 22.79 4.20 -16.26
CA ALA A 157 24.08 4.02 -15.60
C ALA A 157 24.66 2.61 -15.89
N LEU A 158 23.84 1.57 -15.78
CA LEU A 158 24.26 0.18 -16.06
C LEU A 158 24.67 -0.01 -17.52
N GLU A 159 23.94 0.57 -18.47
CA GLU A 159 24.29 0.55 -19.90
C GLU A 159 25.66 1.22 -20.18
N ARG A 160 26.06 2.18 -19.35
CA ARG A 160 27.37 2.86 -19.42
C ARG A 160 28.46 2.16 -18.62
N GLY A 161 28.14 1.05 -17.93
CA GLY A 161 29.07 0.40 -17.00
C GLY A 161 29.36 1.22 -15.74
N GLU A 162 28.49 2.18 -15.42
CA GLU A 162 28.58 3.01 -14.23
C GLU A 162 27.86 2.32 -13.05
N GLY A 163 28.24 2.71 -11.83
CA GLY A 163 27.55 2.28 -10.63
C GLY A 163 26.17 2.92 -10.48
N VAL A 164 25.37 2.40 -9.54
CA VAL A 164 24.05 2.96 -9.20
C VAL A 164 24.20 4.44 -8.79
N PRO A 165 23.48 5.38 -9.42
CA PRO A 165 23.57 6.80 -9.09
C PRO A 165 23.24 7.10 -7.62
N ALA A 166 23.92 8.09 -7.03
CA ALA A 166 23.73 8.47 -5.63
C ALA A 166 22.30 8.95 -5.32
N ASP A 167 21.66 9.64 -6.27
CA ASP A 167 20.29 10.14 -6.12
C ASP A 167 19.28 8.98 -6.02
N VAL A 168 19.47 7.91 -6.79
CA VAL A 168 18.64 6.69 -6.71
C VAL A 168 18.73 6.08 -5.30
N TRP A 169 19.92 6.05 -4.70
CA TRP A 169 20.07 5.60 -3.32
C TRP A 169 19.40 6.51 -2.30
N THR A 170 19.46 7.82 -2.53
CA THR A 170 18.84 8.81 -1.65
C THR A 170 17.33 8.68 -1.68
N HIS A 171 16.73 8.62 -2.86
CA HIS A 171 15.29 8.45 -3.02
C HIS A 171 14.81 7.11 -2.49
N LEU A 172 15.50 6.00 -2.80
CA LEU A 172 15.13 4.68 -2.30
C LEU A 172 15.14 4.61 -0.77
N LYS A 173 16.15 5.20 -0.11
CA LYS A 173 16.19 5.23 1.36
C LYS A 173 15.07 6.05 1.97
N ALA A 174 14.73 7.18 1.36
CA ALA A 174 13.66 8.04 1.84
C ALA A 174 12.26 7.44 1.60
N ASN A 175 12.09 6.66 0.53
CA ASN A 175 10.79 6.20 0.04
C ASN A 175 10.64 4.68 0.03
N ALA A 176 11.45 3.94 0.79
CA ALA A 176 11.38 2.48 0.82
C ALA A 176 9.99 1.97 1.26
N GLY A 177 9.37 2.65 2.23
CA GLY A 177 8.02 2.38 2.73
C GLY A 177 6.88 2.89 1.84
N ASP A 178 7.14 3.62 0.76
CA ASP A 178 6.08 4.18 -0.08
C ASP A 178 5.59 3.13 -1.10
N PRO A 179 4.31 2.70 -1.03
CA PRO A 179 3.80 1.64 -1.91
C PRO A 179 3.79 2.02 -3.38
N ASP A 180 3.54 3.28 -3.70
CA ASP A 180 3.44 3.74 -5.08
C ASP A 180 4.83 3.91 -5.70
N TYR A 181 5.80 4.41 -4.91
CA TYR A 181 7.20 4.49 -5.34
C TYR A 181 7.79 3.08 -5.54
N ALA A 182 7.60 2.20 -4.56
CA ALA A 182 8.09 0.82 -4.62
C ALA A 182 7.48 0.07 -5.82
N GLU A 183 6.15 0.09 -5.99
CA GLU A 183 5.50 -0.53 -7.15
C GLU A 183 6.13 -0.06 -8.48
N GLY A 184 6.22 1.27 -8.68
CA GLY A 184 6.75 1.84 -9.91
C GLY A 184 8.23 1.51 -10.16
N LEU A 185 9.04 1.42 -9.11
CA LEU A 185 10.48 1.15 -9.21
C LEU A 185 10.70 -0.31 -9.64
N TYR A 186 10.11 -1.25 -8.91
CA TYR A 186 10.33 -2.69 -9.14
C TYR A 186 9.64 -3.19 -10.41
N GLU A 187 8.47 -2.66 -10.77
CA GLU A 187 7.83 -2.95 -12.07
C GLU A 187 8.75 -2.54 -13.23
N ARG A 188 9.39 -1.37 -13.13
CA ARG A 188 10.21 -0.84 -14.21
C ARG A 188 11.61 -1.47 -14.29
N LEU A 189 12.19 -1.84 -13.15
CA LEU A 189 13.49 -2.50 -13.09
C LEU A 189 13.42 -3.97 -13.50
N GLY A 190 12.37 -4.67 -13.10
CA GLY A 190 12.28 -6.12 -13.25
C GLY A 190 13.38 -6.86 -12.47
N PRO A 191 13.51 -8.19 -12.66
CA PRO A 191 14.43 -9.01 -11.87
C PRO A 191 15.90 -8.62 -12.09
N SER A 192 16.33 -8.36 -13.33
CA SER A 192 17.71 -8.02 -13.65
C SER A 192 18.13 -6.64 -13.11
N GLY A 193 17.24 -5.64 -13.20
CA GLY A 193 17.52 -4.31 -12.64
C GLY A 193 17.63 -4.34 -11.12
N VAL A 194 16.82 -5.15 -10.44
CA VAL A 194 16.90 -5.33 -8.99
C VAL A 194 18.16 -6.12 -8.59
N ALA A 195 18.58 -7.10 -9.38
CA ALA A 195 19.85 -7.80 -9.17
C ALA A 195 21.05 -6.83 -9.24
N ALA A 196 21.06 -5.96 -10.25
CA ALA A 196 22.07 -4.92 -10.39
C ALA A 196 22.04 -3.90 -9.25
N LEU A 197 20.84 -3.56 -8.74
CA LEU A 197 20.68 -2.72 -7.56
C LEU A 197 21.31 -3.38 -6.32
N VAL A 198 21.08 -4.68 -6.09
CA VAL A 198 21.68 -5.43 -4.98
C VAL A 198 23.20 -5.52 -5.13
N ALA A 199 23.71 -5.77 -6.34
CA ALA A 199 25.15 -5.74 -6.62
C ALA A 199 25.77 -4.36 -6.34
N GLY A 200 25.11 -3.29 -6.79
CA GLY A 200 25.52 -1.91 -6.56
C GLY A 200 25.45 -1.45 -5.09
N ALA A 201 24.73 -2.17 -4.23
CA ALA A 201 24.77 -1.94 -2.79
C ALA A 201 26.15 -2.28 -2.21
N GLY A 202 26.93 -3.18 -2.83
CA GLY A 202 28.31 -3.47 -2.44
C GLY A 202 28.46 -3.97 -1.00
N GLY A 203 27.42 -4.61 -0.44
CA GLY A 203 27.40 -5.05 0.96
C GLY A 203 27.02 -3.98 2.00
N ASP A 204 26.75 -2.73 1.57
CA ASP A 204 26.22 -1.68 2.44
C ASP A 204 24.88 -2.10 3.04
N GLN A 205 24.88 -2.31 4.37
CA GLN A 205 23.70 -2.82 5.08
C GLN A 205 22.52 -1.86 5.04
N GLY A 206 22.77 -0.54 4.99
CA GLY A 206 21.70 0.46 4.88
C GLY A 206 21.03 0.44 3.51
N ARG A 207 21.79 0.27 2.43
CA ARG A 207 21.23 0.10 1.08
C ARG A 207 20.48 -1.22 0.95
N LEU A 208 21.03 -2.32 1.48
CA LEU A 208 20.36 -3.62 1.47
C LEU A 208 19.08 -3.63 2.34
N ALA A 209 19.06 -2.90 3.45
CA ALA A 209 17.85 -2.71 4.25
C ALA A 209 16.77 -1.94 3.46
N ALA A 210 17.12 -0.84 2.79
CA ALA A 210 16.17 -0.08 1.98
C ALA A 210 15.60 -0.91 0.80
N ILE A 211 16.45 -1.70 0.12
CA ILE A 211 15.99 -2.62 -0.94
C ILE A 211 15.04 -3.67 -0.37
N ARG A 212 15.34 -4.22 0.80
CA ARG A 212 14.52 -5.26 1.44
C ARG A 212 13.15 -4.74 1.86
N GLU A 213 13.11 -3.57 2.49
CA GLU A 213 11.88 -2.90 2.89
C GLU A 213 11.03 -2.58 1.65
N SER A 214 11.61 -1.93 0.65
CA SER A 214 10.89 -1.54 -0.57
C SER A 214 10.44 -2.74 -1.41
N LEU A 215 11.22 -3.82 -1.46
CA LEU A 215 10.82 -5.06 -2.10
C LEU A 215 9.64 -5.72 -1.37
N GLY A 216 9.64 -5.68 -0.04
CA GLY A 216 8.53 -6.12 0.80
C GLY A 216 7.25 -5.38 0.42
N VAL A 217 7.30 -4.05 0.44
CA VAL A 217 6.19 -3.18 0.04
C VAL A 217 5.71 -3.47 -1.40
N ALA A 218 6.63 -3.50 -2.37
CA ALA A 218 6.30 -3.76 -3.78
C ALA A 218 5.64 -5.13 -3.99
N SER A 219 5.97 -6.15 -3.19
CA SER A 219 5.41 -7.50 -3.33
C SER A 219 3.89 -7.61 -3.11
N HIS A 220 3.26 -6.57 -2.55
CA HIS A 220 1.81 -6.46 -2.39
C HIS A 220 1.11 -5.94 -3.66
N HIS A 221 1.86 -5.29 -4.55
CA HIS A 221 1.32 -4.59 -5.73
C HIS A 221 1.86 -5.14 -7.06
N THR A 222 3.07 -5.68 -7.06
CA THR A 222 3.76 -6.22 -8.24
C THR A 222 3.82 -7.76 -8.18
N THR A 223 3.80 -8.40 -9.34
CA THR A 223 3.97 -9.86 -9.42
C THR A 223 5.43 -10.24 -9.16
N ILE A 224 5.73 -10.59 -7.92
CA ILE A 224 7.00 -11.17 -7.50
C ILE A 224 6.77 -12.66 -7.25
N ASP A 225 6.75 -13.44 -8.33
CA ASP A 225 6.50 -14.88 -8.32
C ASP A 225 7.80 -15.71 -8.42
N ALA A 226 7.67 -17.03 -8.47
CA ALA A 226 8.82 -17.93 -8.50
C ALA A 226 9.66 -17.78 -9.79
N ALA A 227 9.05 -17.39 -10.92
CA ALA A 227 9.80 -17.15 -12.15
C ALA A 227 10.62 -15.87 -12.03
N TRP A 228 10.00 -14.80 -11.52
CA TRP A 228 10.67 -13.53 -11.25
C TRP A 228 11.85 -13.70 -10.28
N MET A 229 11.63 -14.39 -9.15
CA MET A 229 12.66 -14.59 -8.13
C MET A 229 13.83 -15.45 -8.64
N ARG A 230 13.56 -16.46 -9.49
CA ARG A 230 14.64 -17.25 -10.13
C ARG A 230 15.48 -16.40 -11.06
N ALA A 231 14.85 -15.56 -11.88
CA ALA A 231 15.56 -14.64 -12.77
C ALA A 231 16.43 -13.67 -11.97
N PHE A 232 15.87 -13.06 -10.93
CA PHE A 232 16.59 -12.16 -10.02
C PHE A 232 17.81 -12.85 -9.37
N LEU A 233 17.63 -14.05 -8.82
CA LEU A 233 18.73 -14.81 -8.21
C LEU A 233 19.79 -15.24 -9.23
N ALA A 234 19.40 -15.58 -10.46
CA ALA A 234 20.33 -15.96 -11.52
C ALA A 234 21.20 -14.77 -11.93
N ASP A 235 20.60 -13.60 -12.14
CA ASP A 235 21.33 -12.39 -12.50
C ASP A 235 22.22 -11.91 -11.35
N ALA A 236 21.72 -11.91 -10.11
CA ALA A 236 22.53 -11.51 -8.96
C ALA A 236 23.75 -12.41 -8.75
N ARG A 237 23.64 -13.72 -9.04
CA ARG A 237 24.79 -14.64 -9.02
C ARG A 237 25.79 -14.32 -10.12
N ARG A 238 25.32 -13.97 -11.33
CA ARG A 238 26.19 -13.53 -12.43
C ARG A 238 27.02 -12.31 -12.03
N ASP A 239 26.41 -11.41 -11.26
CA ASP A 239 27.05 -10.17 -10.79
C ASP A 239 27.80 -10.33 -9.45
N GLY A 240 27.96 -11.56 -8.94
CA GLY A 240 28.68 -11.84 -7.69
C GLY A 240 27.92 -11.47 -6.40
N ALA A 241 26.66 -11.03 -6.51
CA ALA A 241 25.82 -10.58 -5.40
C ALA A 241 24.81 -11.65 -4.90
N GLY A 242 25.04 -12.93 -5.24
CA GLY A 242 24.09 -14.01 -4.99
C GLY A 242 23.69 -14.19 -3.52
N SER A 243 24.64 -14.10 -2.58
CA SER A 243 24.36 -14.21 -1.14
C SER A 243 23.54 -13.02 -0.61
N ALA A 244 23.88 -11.80 -1.05
CA ALA A 244 23.14 -10.59 -0.71
C ALA A 244 21.71 -10.64 -1.27
N ALA A 245 21.53 -11.15 -2.49
CA ALA A 245 20.21 -11.32 -3.11
C ALA A 245 19.33 -12.31 -2.36
N VAL A 246 19.90 -13.44 -1.88
CA VAL A 246 19.17 -14.37 -1.01
C VAL A 246 18.77 -13.69 0.29
N ALA A 247 19.68 -12.97 0.95
CA ALA A 247 19.40 -12.26 2.20
C ALA A 247 18.31 -11.18 2.05
N VAL A 248 18.28 -10.48 0.91
CA VAL A 248 17.23 -9.51 0.57
C VAL A 248 15.87 -10.22 0.44
N LEU A 249 15.78 -11.32 -0.31
CA LEU A 249 14.52 -12.04 -0.49
C LEU A 249 13.99 -12.66 0.80
N THR A 250 14.87 -13.28 1.61
CA THR A 250 14.46 -13.98 2.83
C THR A 250 14.19 -13.03 4.00
N GLY A 251 14.78 -11.83 3.98
CA GLY A 251 14.53 -10.82 5.00
C GLY A 251 13.40 -9.85 4.67
N ALA A 252 12.92 -9.79 3.43
CA ALA A 252 11.84 -8.89 3.05
C ALA A 252 10.50 -9.34 3.64
N PRO A 253 9.68 -8.42 4.19
CA PRO A 253 8.31 -8.72 4.61
C PRO A 253 7.42 -8.87 3.36
N LEU A 254 7.57 -9.99 2.66
CA LEU A 254 6.85 -10.26 1.41
C LEU A 254 5.37 -10.55 1.68
N SER A 255 4.54 -10.25 0.68
CA SER A 255 3.14 -10.67 0.66
C SER A 255 3.04 -12.19 0.75
N ALA A 256 1.92 -12.70 1.28
CA ALA A 256 1.71 -14.15 1.44
C ALA A 256 1.90 -14.93 0.13
N LYS A 257 1.48 -14.34 -1.00
CA LYS A 257 1.67 -14.93 -2.33
C LYS A 257 3.14 -15.04 -2.71
N SER A 258 3.91 -13.97 -2.52
CA SER A 258 5.35 -13.94 -2.81
C SER A 258 6.13 -14.83 -1.83
N GLN A 259 5.76 -14.87 -0.56
CA GLN A 259 6.35 -15.79 0.42
C GLN A 259 6.11 -17.26 0.05
N ALA A 260 4.89 -17.61 -0.39
CA ALA A 260 4.58 -18.95 -0.88
C ALA A 260 5.34 -19.30 -2.17
N ALA A 261 5.67 -18.30 -3.02
CA ALA A 261 6.53 -18.50 -4.18
C ALA A 261 8.00 -18.71 -3.77
N LEU A 262 8.51 -17.94 -2.81
CA LEU A 262 9.86 -18.08 -2.26
C LEU A 262 10.08 -19.47 -1.65
N ALA A 263 9.09 -20.00 -0.93
CA ALA A 263 9.16 -21.34 -0.33
C ALA A 263 9.30 -22.48 -1.36
N LYS A 264 8.99 -22.23 -2.64
CA LYS A 264 9.14 -23.20 -3.74
C LYS A 264 10.51 -23.13 -4.42
N LEU A 265 11.39 -22.23 -3.97
CA LEU A 265 12.72 -22.05 -4.55
C LEU A 265 13.75 -22.86 -3.78
N ASP A 266 14.67 -23.47 -4.53
CA ASP A 266 15.88 -24.03 -3.95
C ASP A 266 16.92 -22.91 -3.77
N LEU A 267 17.15 -22.52 -2.52
CA LEU A 267 18.10 -21.48 -2.13
C LEU A 267 19.48 -22.05 -1.76
N SER A 268 19.68 -23.37 -1.87
CA SER A 268 20.87 -24.10 -1.40
C SER A 268 22.17 -23.79 -2.15
N GLY A 269 22.13 -22.95 -3.18
CA GLY A 269 23.31 -22.51 -3.94
C GLY A 269 24.20 -21.47 -3.23
N THR A 270 24.36 -21.57 -1.91
CA THR A 270 25.27 -20.70 -1.15
C THR A 270 26.63 -21.41 -1.03
N PRO A 271 27.73 -20.91 -1.61
CA PRO A 271 29.04 -21.48 -1.33
C PRO A 271 29.34 -21.29 0.16
N ALA A 272 29.55 -22.40 0.86
CA ALA A 272 30.08 -22.39 2.22
C ALA A 272 31.42 -21.64 2.19
N GLY A 273 31.48 -20.51 2.90
CA GLY A 273 32.72 -19.75 3.06
C GLY A 273 33.79 -20.67 3.64
N THR A 274 34.85 -20.89 2.88
CA THR A 274 36.09 -21.47 3.36
C THR A 274 36.66 -20.55 4.43
N ALA A 275 36.58 -20.99 5.68
CA ALA A 275 37.45 -20.50 6.74
C ALA A 275 38.91 -20.82 6.36
N ARG A 276 39.72 -19.77 6.22
CA ARG A 276 41.17 -19.81 6.39
C ARG A 276 41.61 -18.56 7.12
#